data_AF-A0A3P7MWV9-F1
#
_entry.id   AF-A0A3P7MWV9-F1
#
_cell.length_a   1.000
_cell.length_b   1.000
_cell.length_c   1.000
_cell.angle_alpha   90.00
_cell.angle_beta   90.00
_cell.angle_gamma   90.00
#
_symmetry.space_group_name_H-M   'P 1'
#
loop_
_entity.id
_entity.type
_entity.pdbx_description
1 polymer ?
#
loop_
_entity_poly.entity_id
_entity_poly.type
_entity_poly.pdbx_seq_one_letter_code
_entity_poly.pdbx_strand_id
1 'polypeptide(L)'
;MYYIDMQKFPLRMKDNDLLVTELYKDPNGDGITSISVYLTPKTNVCGNWIEIAYGTSSGAVRVIVQHPETVGHGPQLFQTYTVHNSPVTRVTLSTNHLISVCSEYNHVRSWMVTRFRGMISTQPGSTSLASFKVLTLDSTDDSDGDQVFVQRVVPNTNQLFVRLASTGERICTIRSVDGAAISSFTVHECEGSNRMGSRPRRFLFCGTTSGSVQVVFSASAKT
;
A
#
# COMPACT_ATOMS: atom_id res chain seq x y z
N MET A 1 -7.44 33.21 10.70
CA MET A 1 -7.89 31.81 10.73
C MET A 1 -8.10 31.36 9.29
N TYR A 2 -7.24 30.49 8.77
CA TYR A 2 -7.46 29.86 7.47
C TYR A 2 -8.43 28.69 7.69
N TYR A 3 -9.67 28.85 7.26
CA TYR A 3 -10.68 27.80 7.35
C TYR A 3 -10.39 26.80 6.22
N ILE A 4 -9.84 25.64 6.56
CA ILE A 4 -9.59 24.57 5.58
C ILE A 4 -10.95 23.97 5.21
N ASP A 5 -11.31 24.12 3.93
CA ASP A 5 -12.53 23.56 3.37
C ASP A 5 -12.40 22.03 3.24
N MET A 6 -13.00 21.32 4.21
CA MET A 6 -12.99 19.86 4.31
C MET A 6 -13.69 19.18 3.13
N GLN A 7 -14.56 19.86 2.36
CA GLN A 7 -15.14 19.28 1.14
C GLN A 7 -14.15 19.26 -0.02
N LYS A 8 -13.21 20.21 -0.07
CA LYS A 8 -12.12 20.25 -1.06
C LYS A 8 -10.90 19.45 -0.62
N PHE A 9 -10.85 19.02 0.65
CA PHE A 9 -9.76 18.24 1.21
C PHE A 9 -9.54 16.89 0.47
N PRO A 10 -10.57 16.05 0.21
CA PRO A 10 -10.40 14.83 -0.60
C PRO A 10 -9.90 15.07 -2.02
N LEU A 11 -10.21 16.25 -2.60
CA LEU A 11 -9.80 16.62 -3.97
C LEU A 11 -8.36 17.14 -4.02
N ARG A 12 -7.88 17.79 -2.94
CA ARG A 12 -6.50 18.26 -2.81
C ARG A 12 -5.53 17.18 -2.33
N MET A 13 -6.03 16.13 -1.67
CA MET A 13 -5.20 15.01 -1.21
C MET A 13 -4.53 14.22 -2.34
N LYS A 14 -4.89 14.41 -3.62
CA LYS A 14 -4.08 13.82 -4.70
C LYS A 14 -2.63 14.35 -4.73
N ASP A 15 -2.36 15.49 -4.08
CA ASP A 15 -1.01 16.05 -3.86
C ASP A 15 -0.52 15.66 -2.44
N ASN A 16 -0.32 14.34 -2.25
CA ASN A 16 -0.54 13.55 -1.03
C ASN A 16 0.16 13.90 0.32
N ASP A 17 1.39 14.43 0.38
CA ASP A 17 2.14 14.36 1.64
C ASP A 17 2.14 15.63 2.52
N LEU A 18 2.09 16.83 1.92
CA LEU A 18 2.16 18.09 2.67
C LEU A 18 0.87 18.43 3.43
N LEU A 19 -0.30 17.98 2.93
CA LEU A 19 -1.59 18.38 3.49
C LEU A 19 -1.98 17.60 4.74
N VAL A 20 -1.54 16.34 4.89
CA VAL A 20 -1.92 15.51 6.03
C VAL A 20 -1.08 15.84 7.27
N THR A 21 0.20 16.15 7.10
CA THR A 21 1.09 16.56 8.21
C THR A 21 0.67 17.91 8.83
N GLU A 22 0.05 18.79 8.04
CA GLU A 22 -0.57 20.02 8.53
C GLU A 22 -1.93 19.77 9.22
N LEU A 23 -2.63 18.70 8.85
CA LEU A 23 -3.98 18.39 9.34
C LEU A 23 -3.98 17.58 10.65
N TYR A 24 -2.97 16.73 10.86
CA TYR A 24 -2.91 15.83 12.00
C TYR A 24 -1.49 15.71 12.54
N LYS A 25 -1.36 15.83 13.86
CA LYS A 25 -0.10 15.55 14.58
C LYS A 25 -0.20 14.21 15.25
N ASP A 26 0.85 13.43 15.09
CA ASP A 26 0.99 12.18 15.81
C ASP A 26 0.85 12.40 17.33
N PRO A 27 0.03 11.61 18.05
CA PRO A 27 -0.21 11.81 19.48
C PRO A 27 1.04 11.59 20.33
N ASN A 28 2.03 10.85 19.82
CA ASN A 28 3.31 10.64 20.49
C ASN A 28 4.41 11.58 19.97
N GLY A 29 4.09 12.48 19.03
CA GLY A 29 5.04 13.38 18.39
C GLY A 29 5.97 12.69 17.38
N ASP A 30 5.66 11.46 16.96
CA ASP A 30 6.45 10.77 15.93
C ASP A 30 6.29 11.45 14.57
N GLY A 31 7.36 11.46 13.76
CA GLY A 31 7.29 11.92 12.38
C GLY A 31 6.49 10.93 11.53
N ILE A 32 5.55 11.43 10.72
CA ILE A 32 4.83 10.62 9.73
C ILE A 32 5.75 10.37 8.54
N THR A 33 5.95 9.11 8.16
CA THR A 33 6.93 8.70 7.13
C THR A 33 6.32 8.01 5.91
N SER A 34 5.05 7.60 6.00
CA SER A 34 4.29 7.03 4.87
C SER A 34 2.79 7.17 5.13
N ILE A 35 1.98 7.32 4.09
CA ILE A 35 0.54 7.56 4.17
C ILE A 35 -0.19 6.71 3.12
N SER A 36 -1.36 6.21 3.45
CA SER A 36 -2.31 5.59 2.53
C SER A 36 -3.72 6.02 2.86
N VAL A 37 -4.44 6.47 1.84
CA VAL A 37 -5.80 7.00 1.96
C VAL A 37 -6.77 6.04 1.30
N TYR A 38 -7.76 5.60 2.06
CA TYR A 38 -8.87 4.81 1.54
C TYR A 38 -10.13 5.69 1.49
N LEU A 39 -10.62 5.92 0.27
CA LEU A 39 -11.85 6.66 0.02
C LEU A 39 -12.98 5.68 -0.22
N THR A 40 -13.94 5.63 0.71
CA THR A 40 -15.13 4.81 0.54
C THR A 40 -15.94 5.31 -0.68
N PRO A 41 -16.43 4.42 -1.56
CA PRO A 41 -17.26 4.81 -2.69
C PRO A 41 -18.47 5.62 -2.22
N LYS A 42 -18.75 6.76 -2.88
CA LYS A 42 -19.91 7.60 -2.58
C LYS A 42 -21.18 6.78 -2.71
N THR A 43 -21.84 6.49 -1.60
CA THR A 43 -23.25 6.09 -1.60
C THR A 43 -24.08 7.37 -1.46
N ASN A 44 -25.23 7.46 -2.13
CA ASN A 44 -26.07 8.66 -2.24
C ASN A 44 -26.63 9.20 -0.90
N VAL A 45 -26.19 8.69 0.25
CA VAL A 45 -26.83 8.87 1.56
C VAL A 45 -25.87 9.45 2.61
N CYS A 46 -24.55 9.38 2.43
CA CYS A 46 -23.58 9.79 3.45
C CYS A 46 -22.41 10.57 2.81
N GLY A 47 -21.96 11.66 3.44
CA GLY A 47 -20.85 12.51 2.95
C GLY A 47 -19.52 11.78 2.71
N ASN A 48 -18.47 12.49 2.27
CA ASN A 48 -17.17 11.85 2.02
C ASN A 48 -16.53 11.38 3.34
N TRP A 49 -16.35 10.06 3.48
CA TRP A 49 -15.62 9.42 4.57
C TRP A 49 -14.15 9.33 4.18
N ILE A 50 -13.25 9.57 5.12
CA ILE A 50 -11.81 9.45 4.87
C ILE A 50 -11.22 8.54 5.93
N GLU A 51 -10.65 7.42 5.48
CA GLU A 51 -9.85 6.52 6.30
C GLU A 51 -8.40 6.68 5.86
N ILE A 52 -7.51 7.00 6.80
CA ILE A 52 -6.08 7.19 6.51
C ILE A 52 -5.29 6.28 7.42
N ALA A 53 -4.45 5.44 6.82
CA ALA A 53 -3.40 4.74 7.53
C ALA A 53 -2.07 5.46 7.30
N TYR A 54 -1.26 5.60 8.34
CA TYR A 54 0.08 6.17 8.22
C TYR A 54 1.08 5.40 9.08
N GLY A 55 2.32 5.43 8.61
CA GLY A 55 3.47 4.87 9.29
C GLY A 55 4.31 5.97 9.92
N THR A 56 5.06 5.63 10.97
CA THR A 56 5.88 6.60 11.69
C THR A 56 7.37 6.29 11.68
N SER A 57 8.17 7.30 12.00
CA SER A 57 9.62 7.20 12.18
C SER A 57 10.03 6.23 13.28
N SER A 58 9.17 5.99 14.27
CA SER A 58 9.40 5.04 15.36
C SER A 58 8.97 3.61 15.05
N GLY A 59 8.34 3.36 13.89
CA GLY A 59 7.87 2.02 13.49
C GLY A 59 6.43 1.69 13.89
N ALA A 60 5.67 2.67 14.38
CA ALA A 60 4.24 2.50 14.60
C ALA A 60 3.46 2.65 13.27
N VAL A 61 2.34 1.96 13.18
CA VAL A 61 1.31 2.18 12.16
C VAL A 61 0.07 2.65 12.89
N ARG A 62 -0.58 3.68 12.37
CA ARG A 62 -1.78 4.26 12.96
C ARG A 62 -2.84 4.43 11.90
N VAL A 63 -4.09 4.31 12.29
CA VAL A 63 -5.24 4.59 11.45
C VAL A 63 -6.00 5.74 12.07
N ILE A 64 -6.27 6.78 11.28
CA ILE A 64 -7.15 7.90 11.63
C ILE A 64 -8.36 7.89 10.71
N VAL A 65 -9.49 8.33 11.23
CA VAL A 65 -10.76 8.41 10.51
C VAL A 65 -11.38 9.78 10.64
N GLN A 66 -12.07 10.22 9.60
CA GLN A 66 -12.93 11.39 9.63
C GLN A 66 -14.34 10.98 9.21
N HIS A 67 -15.28 11.07 10.15
CA HIS A 67 -16.69 10.76 9.90
C HIS A 67 -17.44 12.02 9.42
N PRO A 68 -18.45 11.89 8.53
CA PRO A 68 -19.27 13.03 8.09
C PRO A 68 -20.04 13.70 9.24
N GLU A 69 -20.38 12.97 10.29
CA GLU A 69 -21.04 13.49 11.48
C GLU A 69 -20.11 14.26 12.42
N THR A 70 -18.79 14.15 12.22
CA THR A 70 -17.77 14.89 12.97
C THR A 70 -17.18 16.05 12.16
N VAL A 71 -17.85 16.50 11.09
CA VAL A 71 -17.41 17.65 10.29
C VAL A 71 -17.29 18.89 11.20
N GLY A 72 -16.06 19.39 11.35
CA GLY A 72 -15.68 20.46 12.29
C GLY A 72 -14.71 20.02 13.38
N HIS A 73 -14.68 18.71 13.69
CA HIS A 73 -13.59 18.07 14.41
C HIS A 73 -12.57 17.54 13.40
N GLY A 74 -11.27 17.66 13.70
CA GLY A 74 -10.21 17.07 12.88
C GLY A 74 -10.19 15.53 12.95
N PRO A 75 -9.36 14.86 12.13
CA PRO A 75 -9.27 13.41 12.11
C PRO A 75 -8.97 12.84 13.49
N GLN A 76 -9.59 11.70 13.81
CA GLN A 76 -9.42 11.04 15.10
C GLN A 76 -8.61 9.77 14.97
N LEU A 77 -7.73 9.51 15.94
CA LEU A 77 -7.04 8.23 16.05
C LEU A 77 -8.05 7.11 16.29
N PHE A 78 -8.07 6.18 15.35
CA PHE A 78 -8.94 5.02 15.40
C PHE A 78 -8.21 3.80 15.98
N GLN A 79 -6.99 3.54 15.52
CA GLN A 79 -6.23 2.36 15.91
C GLN A 79 -4.73 2.61 15.86
N THR A 80 -3.99 2.01 16.80
CA THR A 80 -2.53 1.99 16.81
C THR A 80 -2.03 0.55 16.73
N TYR A 81 -0.97 0.35 15.95
CA TYR A 81 -0.22 -0.89 15.82
C TYR A 81 1.26 -0.60 16.06
N THR A 82 1.81 -1.11 17.16
CA THR A 82 3.24 -1.01 17.51
C THR A 82 3.96 -2.28 17.09
N VAL A 83 4.62 -2.24 15.92
CA VAL A 83 4.93 -3.48 15.17
C VAL A 83 6.34 -3.53 14.61
N HIS A 84 6.90 -2.38 14.22
CA HIS A 84 8.25 -2.28 13.68
C HIS A 84 9.14 -1.57 14.69
N ASN A 85 10.43 -1.90 14.67
CA ASN A 85 11.46 -1.20 15.46
C ASN A 85 12.21 -0.14 14.64
N SER A 86 11.77 0.10 13.40
CA SER A 86 12.40 0.98 12.42
C SER A 86 11.35 1.77 11.63
N PRO A 87 11.70 2.92 11.05
CA PRO A 87 10.77 3.77 10.31
C PRO A 87 9.92 3.01 9.30
N VAL A 88 8.60 3.28 9.29
CA VAL A 88 7.68 2.67 8.31
C VAL A 88 7.79 3.41 6.99
N THR A 89 8.29 2.74 5.96
CA THR A 89 8.57 3.31 4.63
C THR A 89 7.39 3.19 3.67
N ARG A 90 6.48 2.23 3.89
CA ARG A 90 5.24 2.09 3.12
C ARG A 90 4.10 1.64 4.02
N VAL A 91 2.92 2.19 3.78
CA VAL A 91 1.66 1.72 4.33
C VAL A 91 0.65 1.60 3.20
N THR A 92 -0.21 0.59 3.25
CA THR A 92 -1.36 0.46 2.36
C THR A 92 -2.58 0.11 3.17
N LEU A 93 -3.66 0.87 2.99
CA LEU A 93 -4.99 0.56 3.48
C LEU A 93 -5.91 0.23 2.30
N SER A 94 -6.44 -0.99 2.26
CA SER A 94 -7.42 -1.45 1.27
C SER A 94 -8.74 -1.86 1.92
N THR A 95 -9.70 -2.32 1.12
CA THR A 95 -11.00 -2.83 1.58
C THR A 95 -10.89 -4.00 2.55
N ASN A 96 -9.80 -4.78 2.54
CA ASN A 96 -9.67 -5.97 3.38
C ASN A 96 -8.39 -6.02 4.19
N HIS A 97 -7.37 -5.22 3.86
CA HIS A 97 -6.05 -5.36 4.44
C HIS A 97 -5.45 -4.01 4.84
N LEU A 98 -4.71 -4.03 5.94
CA LEU A 98 -3.72 -3.02 6.29
C LEU A 98 -2.36 -3.70 6.15
N ILE A 99 -1.46 -3.09 5.39
CA ILE A 99 -0.11 -3.61 5.14
C ILE A 99 0.88 -2.50 5.48
N SER A 100 1.98 -2.86 6.14
CA SER A 100 3.07 -1.94 6.42
C SER A 100 4.42 -2.58 6.13
N VAL A 101 5.37 -1.75 5.72
CA VAL A 101 6.76 -2.11 5.45
C VAL A 101 7.66 -1.14 6.20
N CYS A 102 8.64 -1.63 6.95
CA CYS A 102 9.67 -0.78 7.56
C CYS A 102 11.01 -0.83 6.83
N SER A 103 11.87 0.14 7.11
CA SER A 103 13.20 0.26 6.51
C SER A 103 14.17 -0.86 6.91
N GLU A 104 13.88 -1.61 7.96
CA GLU A 104 14.72 -2.71 8.42
C GLU A 104 14.40 -3.99 7.66
N TYR A 105 15.30 -4.35 6.72
CA TYR A 105 15.17 -5.55 5.87
C TYR A 105 13.83 -5.66 5.15
N ASN A 106 13.15 -4.52 4.92
CA ASN A 106 11.82 -4.46 4.33
C ASN A 106 10.85 -5.43 5.03
N HIS A 107 10.84 -5.39 6.36
CA HIS A 107 9.93 -6.22 7.15
C HIS A 107 8.49 -5.80 6.89
N VAL A 108 7.70 -6.76 6.43
CA VAL A 108 6.28 -6.61 6.13
C VAL A 108 5.46 -7.13 7.30
N ARG A 109 4.45 -6.36 7.70
CA ARG A 109 3.37 -6.80 8.59
C ARG A 109 2.03 -6.51 7.94
N SER A 110 1.07 -7.41 8.13
CA SER A 110 -0.27 -7.27 7.58
C SER A 110 -1.35 -7.66 8.58
N TRP A 111 -2.50 -7.02 8.44
CA TRP A 111 -3.72 -7.28 9.21
C TRP A 111 -4.91 -7.37 8.28
N MET A 112 -5.86 -8.24 8.65
CA MET A 112 -7.20 -8.20 8.09
C MET A 112 -7.97 -7.04 8.73
N VAL A 113 -8.62 -6.26 7.89
CA VAL A 113 -9.43 -5.10 8.28
C VAL A 113 -10.91 -5.50 8.22
N THR A 114 -11.59 -5.41 9.36
CA THR A 114 -13.04 -5.62 9.43
C THR A 114 -13.76 -4.35 9.05
N ARG A 115 -14.79 -4.46 8.21
CA ARG A 115 -15.68 -3.33 7.90
C ARG A 115 -17.13 -3.62 8.27
N PHE A 116 -17.78 -2.64 8.89
CA PHE A 116 -19.21 -2.66 9.19
C PHE A 116 -19.89 -1.55 8.39
N ARG A 117 -20.85 -1.92 7.54
CA ARG A 117 -21.56 -0.99 6.63
C ARG A 117 -20.61 -0.13 5.78
N GLY A 118 -19.47 -0.72 5.38
CA GLY A 118 -18.45 -0.05 4.55
C GLY A 118 -17.43 0.78 5.33
N MET A 119 -17.51 0.84 6.66
CA MET A 119 -16.59 1.59 7.52
C MET A 119 -15.64 0.65 8.24
N ILE A 120 -14.38 1.03 8.43
CA ILE A 120 -13.47 0.30 9.32
C ILE A 120 -14.08 0.17 10.72
N SER A 121 -14.06 -1.04 11.26
CA SER A 121 -14.64 -1.39 12.56
C SER A 121 -13.55 -1.94 13.47
N THR A 122 -13.62 -1.59 14.76
CA THR A 122 -12.81 -2.21 15.81
C THR A 122 -13.39 -3.53 16.32
N GLN A 123 -14.53 -3.97 15.78
CA GLN A 123 -15.22 -5.19 16.23
C GLN A 123 -15.62 -6.11 15.06
N PRO A 124 -15.15 -7.37 15.09
CA PRO A 124 -13.95 -7.82 15.80
C PRO A 124 -12.72 -7.02 15.32
N GLY A 125 -11.83 -6.65 16.24
CA GLY A 125 -10.67 -5.81 15.92
C GLY A 125 -9.78 -6.41 14.82
N SER A 126 -8.87 -5.60 14.28
CA SER A 126 -7.98 -6.02 13.21
C SER A 126 -7.19 -7.27 13.60
N THR A 127 -7.27 -8.31 12.77
CA THR A 127 -6.62 -9.60 13.04
C THR A 127 -5.27 -9.65 12.33
N SER A 128 -4.20 -9.98 13.06
CA SER A 128 -2.86 -10.14 12.44
C SER A 128 -2.88 -11.26 11.42
N LEU A 129 -2.32 -11.02 10.24
CA LEU A 129 -2.33 -11.97 9.12
C LEU A 129 -0.94 -12.56 8.84
N ALA A 130 0.07 -11.73 8.56
CA ALA A 130 1.40 -12.22 8.20
C ALA A 130 2.55 -11.35 8.71
N SER A 131 3.74 -11.97 8.71
CA SER A 131 5.01 -11.30 8.97
C SER A 131 6.16 -11.94 8.21
N PHE A 132 6.83 -11.17 7.35
CA PHE A 132 7.93 -11.68 6.53
C PHE A 132 8.87 -10.55 6.09
N LYS A 133 10.02 -10.90 5.50
CA LYS A 133 11.02 -9.94 5.00
C LYS A 133 11.14 -10.03 3.48
N VAL A 134 11.32 -8.90 2.81
CA VAL A 134 11.45 -8.82 1.34
C VAL A 134 12.77 -8.18 0.95
N LEU A 135 13.78 -8.97 0.60
CA LEU A 135 15.16 -8.48 0.38
C LEU A 135 15.32 -7.40 -0.71
N THR A 136 14.41 -7.32 -1.68
CA THR A 136 14.39 -6.26 -2.70
C THR A 136 12.94 -5.96 -3.03
N LEU A 137 12.53 -4.70 -2.96
CA LEU A 137 11.15 -4.26 -3.09
C LEU A 137 10.99 -3.29 -4.27
N ASP A 138 10.38 -3.76 -5.35
CA ASP A 138 9.69 -2.88 -6.32
C ASP A 138 8.19 -3.14 -6.20
N SER A 139 7.43 -2.12 -5.79
CA SER A 139 5.97 -2.10 -5.87
C SER A 139 5.53 -0.78 -6.48
N THR A 140 4.46 -0.81 -7.25
CA THR A 140 3.72 0.39 -7.67
C THR A 140 2.47 0.49 -6.80
N ASP A 141 2.28 1.68 -6.22
CA ASP A 141 1.20 1.98 -5.31
C ASP A 141 -0.14 2.16 -6.06
N ASP A 142 -1.25 2.07 -5.32
CA ASP A 142 -2.61 2.50 -5.72
C ASP A 142 -3.49 1.56 -6.56
N SER A 143 -3.87 0.41 -5.99
CA SER A 143 -5.16 -0.19 -6.34
C SER A 143 -5.73 -1.05 -5.22
N ASP A 144 -7.06 -1.05 -5.09
CA ASP A 144 -7.87 -1.87 -4.17
C ASP A 144 -7.86 -3.39 -4.52
N GLY A 145 -6.88 -3.84 -5.30
CA GLY A 145 -6.69 -5.24 -5.68
C GLY A 145 -5.62 -5.94 -4.84
N ASP A 146 -5.40 -7.23 -5.13
CA ASP A 146 -4.33 -8.00 -4.48
C ASP A 146 -2.96 -7.44 -4.86
N GLN A 147 -2.35 -6.73 -3.92
CA GLN A 147 -0.98 -6.24 -4.05
C GLN A 147 0.01 -7.40 -3.99
N VAL A 148 1.09 -7.27 -4.75
CA VAL A 148 2.14 -8.28 -4.81
C VAL A 148 3.52 -7.65 -4.61
N PHE A 149 4.42 -8.41 -4.02
CA PHE A 149 5.83 -8.08 -3.95
C PHE A 149 6.63 -8.94 -4.92
N VAL A 150 7.54 -8.32 -5.67
CA VAL A 150 8.55 -9.01 -6.46
C VAL A 150 9.83 -9.10 -5.63
N GLN A 151 10.25 -10.32 -5.31
CA GLN A 151 11.36 -10.59 -4.40
C GLN A 151 12.49 -11.34 -5.10
N ARG A 152 13.71 -10.84 -4.93
CA ARG A 152 14.94 -11.61 -5.16
C ARG A 152 15.39 -12.25 -3.85
N VAL A 153 15.34 -13.58 -3.75
CA VAL A 153 15.59 -14.30 -2.47
C VAL A 153 17.07 -14.44 -2.14
N VAL A 154 17.92 -14.57 -3.15
CA VAL A 154 19.38 -14.60 -2.97
C VAL A 154 20.05 -13.76 -4.05
N PRO A 155 21.21 -13.15 -3.79
CA PRO A 155 22.01 -12.50 -4.82
C PRO A 155 22.39 -13.47 -5.94
N ASN A 156 22.70 -12.93 -7.13
CA ASN A 156 23.17 -13.69 -8.29
C ASN A 156 22.26 -14.88 -8.70
N THR A 157 20.95 -14.75 -8.46
CA THR A 157 19.95 -15.73 -8.88
C THR A 157 19.35 -15.37 -10.23
N ASN A 158 18.95 -16.38 -10.99
CA ASN A 158 18.12 -16.21 -12.18
C ASN A 158 16.62 -16.26 -11.89
N GLN A 159 16.19 -16.18 -10.62
CA GLN A 159 14.79 -16.32 -10.22
C GLN A 159 14.30 -15.15 -9.35
N LEU A 160 13.07 -14.70 -9.63
CA LEU A 160 12.30 -13.79 -8.78
C LEU A 160 11.04 -14.50 -8.30
N PHE A 161 10.64 -14.25 -7.06
CA PHE A 161 9.38 -14.74 -6.51
C PHE A 161 8.37 -13.61 -6.48
N VAL A 162 7.16 -13.88 -6.96
CA VAL A 162 6.03 -12.98 -6.77
C VAL A 162 5.24 -13.49 -5.57
N ARG A 163 5.00 -12.62 -4.59
CA ARG A 163 4.30 -12.95 -3.36
C ARG A 163 3.10 -12.04 -3.15
N LEU A 164 2.01 -12.56 -2.58
CA LEU A 164 0.92 -11.73 -2.08
C LEU A 164 1.44 -10.84 -0.95
N ALA A 165 1.14 -9.55 -1.00
CA ALA A 165 1.55 -8.60 0.03
C ALA A 165 0.81 -8.85 1.36
N SER A 166 -0.45 -9.31 1.28
CA SER A 166 -1.29 -9.64 2.43
C SER A 166 -0.77 -10.86 3.20
N THR A 167 -0.52 -11.98 2.54
CA THR A 167 -0.18 -13.26 3.20
C THR A 167 1.32 -13.61 3.16
N GLY A 168 2.07 -13.02 2.24
CA GLY A 168 3.45 -13.43 1.93
C GLY A 168 3.53 -14.72 1.11
N GLU A 169 2.40 -15.32 0.73
CA GLU A 169 2.37 -16.55 -0.06
C GLU A 169 2.96 -16.33 -1.45
N ARG A 170 3.79 -17.26 -1.93
CA ARG A 170 4.38 -17.19 -3.28
C ARG A 170 3.37 -17.67 -4.31
N ILE A 171 2.93 -16.76 -5.18
CA ILE A 171 1.97 -17.06 -6.25
C ILE A 171 2.64 -17.55 -7.53
N CYS A 172 3.85 -17.06 -7.84
CA CYS A 172 4.59 -17.56 -9.00
C CYS A 172 6.10 -17.33 -8.87
N THR A 173 6.86 -17.99 -9.74
CA THR A 173 8.31 -17.81 -9.89
C THR A 173 8.60 -17.36 -11.31
N ILE A 174 9.32 -16.26 -11.44
CA ILE A 174 9.80 -15.72 -12.71
C ILE A 174 11.26 -16.14 -12.85
N ARG A 175 11.64 -16.64 -14.01
CA ARG A 175 13.02 -17.02 -14.31
C ARG A 175 13.55 -16.19 -15.48
N SER A 176 14.85 -15.94 -15.49
CA SER A 176 15.47 -15.37 -16.68
C SER A 176 15.39 -16.39 -17.83
N VAL A 177 15.12 -15.90 -19.03
CA VAL A 177 14.96 -16.73 -20.23
C VAL A 177 16.29 -17.33 -20.67
N ASP A 178 17.37 -16.56 -20.54
CA ASP A 178 18.74 -16.96 -20.89
C ASP A 178 19.47 -17.72 -19.77
N GLY A 179 18.82 -17.90 -18.62
CA GLY A 179 19.40 -18.54 -17.44
C GLY A 179 20.41 -17.68 -16.68
N ALA A 180 20.78 -16.49 -17.18
CA ALA A 180 21.71 -15.58 -16.52
C ALA A 180 21.09 -14.96 -15.26
N ALA A 181 21.92 -14.51 -14.32
CA ALA A 181 21.42 -13.92 -13.09
C ALA A 181 20.69 -12.60 -13.36
N ILE A 182 19.59 -12.37 -12.64
CA ILE A 182 18.82 -11.13 -12.70
C ILE A 182 19.54 -10.07 -11.85
N SER A 183 20.14 -9.10 -12.53
CA SER A 183 20.93 -8.02 -11.93
C SER A 183 20.05 -6.90 -11.40
N SER A 184 18.99 -6.55 -12.14
CA SER A 184 18.01 -5.52 -11.78
C SER A 184 16.60 -5.92 -12.24
N PHE A 185 15.59 -5.36 -11.60
CA PHE A 185 14.22 -5.44 -12.09
C PHE A 185 13.49 -4.13 -11.79
N THR A 186 12.35 -3.92 -12.43
CA THR A 186 11.42 -2.83 -12.10
C THR A 186 10.02 -3.18 -12.58
N VAL A 187 9.01 -2.80 -11.80
CA VAL A 187 7.61 -2.92 -12.17
C VAL A 187 7.15 -1.57 -12.70
N HIS A 188 6.60 -1.56 -13.92
CA HIS A 188 6.06 -0.37 -14.54
C HIS A 188 4.58 -0.57 -14.86
N GLU A 189 3.76 0.40 -14.46
CA GLU A 189 2.36 0.45 -14.88
C GLU A 189 2.25 1.30 -16.14
N CYS A 190 1.72 0.71 -17.21
CA CYS A 190 1.29 1.50 -18.36
C CYS A 190 -0.21 1.72 -18.26
N GLU A 191 -0.63 2.97 -18.43
CA GLU A 191 -2.03 3.32 -18.59
C GLU A 191 -2.62 2.51 -19.75
N GLY A 192 -3.69 1.77 -19.45
CA GLY A 192 -4.46 1.07 -20.47
C GLY A 192 -5.17 2.08 -21.39
N SER A 193 -5.71 1.59 -22.51
CA SER A 193 -6.55 2.38 -23.41
C SER A 193 -7.59 3.21 -22.64
N ASN A 194 -7.81 4.47 -23.05
CA ASN A 194 -8.84 5.41 -22.54
C ASN A 194 -10.30 4.89 -22.60
N ARG A 195 -10.52 3.61 -22.88
CA ARG A 195 -11.82 2.97 -22.74
C ARG A 195 -12.17 2.87 -21.27
N MET A 196 -13.32 3.42 -20.93
CA MET A 196 -13.94 3.34 -19.60
C MET A 196 -13.83 1.91 -19.04
N GLY A 197 -13.14 1.75 -17.91
CA GLY A 197 -12.99 0.47 -17.20
C GLY A 197 -11.75 -0.38 -17.53
N SER A 198 -10.79 0.12 -18.32
CA SER A 198 -9.53 -0.63 -18.52
C SER A 198 -8.64 -0.54 -17.27
N ARG A 199 -8.22 -1.70 -16.72
CA ARG A 199 -7.24 -1.76 -15.63
C ARG A 199 -5.83 -1.46 -16.20
N PRO A 200 -4.97 -0.72 -15.47
CA PRO A 200 -3.58 -0.51 -15.87
C PRO A 200 -2.89 -1.83 -16.14
N ARG A 201 -2.08 -1.90 -17.19
CA ARG A 201 -1.26 -3.09 -17.47
C ARG A 201 0.06 -2.95 -16.74
N ARG A 202 0.38 -3.94 -15.91
CA ARG A 202 1.67 -4.02 -15.22
C ARG A 202 2.66 -4.85 -16.03
N PHE A 203 3.85 -4.31 -16.20
CA PHE A 203 4.99 -4.95 -16.84
C PHE A 203 6.12 -5.07 -15.83
N LEU A 204 6.71 -6.26 -15.73
CA LEU A 204 7.96 -6.45 -15.01
C LEU A 204 9.10 -6.51 -16.03
N PHE A 205 10.02 -5.57 -15.92
CA PHE A 205 11.28 -5.57 -16.67
C PHE A 205 12.36 -6.22 -15.80
N CYS A 206 13.13 -7.13 -16.37
CA CYS A 206 14.27 -7.76 -15.69
C CYS A 206 15.53 -7.58 -16.55
N GLY A 207 16.55 -6.92 -15.99
CA GLY A 207 17.90 -6.89 -16.53
C GLY A 207 18.70 -8.08 -16.03
N THR A 208 19.52 -8.66 -16.89
CA THR A 208 20.35 -9.84 -16.57
C THR A 208 21.84 -9.51 -16.63
N THR A 209 22.68 -10.36 -16.05
CA THR A 209 24.15 -10.24 -16.12
C THR A 209 24.72 -10.51 -17.51
N SER A 210 23.93 -11.07 -18.43
CA SER A 210 24.32 -11.20 -19.84
C SER A 210 24.20 -9.89 -20.63
N GLY A 211 23.61 -8.85 -20.02
CA GLY A 211 23.24 -7.61 -20.69
C GLY A 211 21.86 -7.66 -21.35
N SER A 212 21.16 -8.79 -21.28
CA SER A 212 19.80 -8.93 -21.84
C SER A 212 18.75 -8.31 -20.93
N VAL A 213 17.67 -7.81 -21.54
CA VAL A 213 16.45 -7.36 -20.86
C VAL A 213 15.29 -8.24 -21.30
N GLN A 214 14.52 -8.74 -20.33
CA GLN A 214 13.26 -9.44 -20.60
C GLN A 214 12.07 -8.70 -19.99
N VAL A 215 10.91 -8.86 -20.62
CA VAL A 215 9.65 -8.26 -20.19
C VAL A 215 8.66 -9.37 -19.85
N VAL A 216 8.09 -9.31 -18.65
CA VAL A 216 7.07 -10.24 -18.17
C VAL A 216 5.76 -9.49 -18.05
N PHE A 217 4.71 -10.02 -18.66
CA PHE A 217 3.35 -9.48 -18.60
C PHE A 217 2.42 -10.49 -17.93
N SER A 218 1.50 -10.01 -17.09
CA SER A 218 0.42 -10.86 -16.59
C SER A 218 -0.62 -11.03 -17.69
N ALA A 219 -0.81 -12.25 -18.21
CA ALA A 219 -1.97 -12.56 -19.01
C ALA A 219 -3.20 -12.66 -18.09
N SER A 220 -4.22 -11.85 -18.32
CA SER A 220 -5.54 -12.17 -17.77
C SER A 220 -6.01 -13.46 -18.45
N ALA A 221 -6.16 -14.53 -17.68
CA ALA A 221 -6.87 -15.70 -18.15
C ALA A 221 -8.28 -15.25 -18.52
N LYS A 222 -8.64 -15.32 -19.80
CA LYS A 222 -10.05 -15.29 -20.20
C LYS A 222 -10.63 -16.63 -19.73
N THR A 223 -11.31 -16.63 -18.59
CA THR A 223 -12.35 -17.62 -18.29
C THR A 223 -13.59 -17.30 -19.10
#